data_AF-A0AB33IRW4-F1
#
_entry.id   AF-A0AB33IRW4-F1
#
_cell.length_a   1.000
_cell.length_b   1.000
_cell.length_c   1.000
_cell.angle_alpha   90.00
_cell.angle_beta   90.00
_cell.angle_gamma   90.00
#
_symmetry.space_group_name_H-M   'P 1'
#
loop_
_entity.id
_entity.type
_entity.pdbx_description
1 polymer ?
#
loop_
_entity_poly.entity_id
_entity_poly.type
_entity_poly.pdbx_seq_one_letter_code
_entity_poly.pdbx_strand_id
1 'polypeptide(L)'
;MERKEYCTISDTDIPSGSDGINGEGYTYGQLRHQPIIAEVLQRITHPIARQMAEECNERNRREGFMMYKIDGEYSFEGLRVGPKVRIPSKASLLAMLDGQELNATNIRTITYNLLREELARRYGTTVQEAGNIIGNQLDCAPHEDISGYIFMVPNWAHKWFRHNGYVSRMKS
;
A
#
# COMPACT_ATOMS: atom_id res chain seq x y z
N MET A 1 4.45 -4.82 24.23
CA MET A 1 3.07 -4.91 23.69
C MET A 1 2.87 -3.67 22.85
N GLU A 2 2.73 -3.83 21.54
CA GLU A 2 2.57 -2.70 20.60
C GLU A 2 1.31 -1.91 20.96
N ARG A 3 1.38 -0.58 20.99
CA ARG A 3 0.24 0.26 21.37
C ARG A 3 -0.59 0.58 20.13
N LYS A 4 -1.77 -0.06 20.02
CA LYS A 4 -2.75 0.21 18.95
C LYS A 4 -3.69 1.35 19.34
N GLU A 5 -3.80 2.35 18.47
CA GLU A 5 -4.66 3.53 18.64
C GLU A 5 -5.56 3.71 17.42
N TYR A 6 -6.88 3.63 17.57
CA TYR A 6 -7.81 3.85 16.46
C TYR A 6 -8.03 5.34 16.20
N CYS A 7 -8.01 5.74 14.93
CA CYS A 7 -8.27 7.10 14.52
C CYS A 7 -9.77 7.34 14.39
N THR A 8 -10.25 8.47 14.89
CA THR A 8 -11.62 8.93 14.64
C THR A 8 -11.63 9.73 13.35
N ILE A 9 -12.30 9.21 12.31
CA ILE A 9 -12.44 9.84 10.98
C ILE A 9 -13.92 9.85 10.65
N SER A 10 -14.44 10.96 10.14
CA SER A 10 -15.86 11.01 9.78
C SER A 10 -16.12 10.23 8.50
N ASP A 11 -17.21 9.47 8.44
CA ASP A 11 -17.65 8.80 7.21
C ASP A 11 -18.02 9.81 6.11
N THR A 12 -18.23 11.08 6.46
CA THR A 12 -18.49 12.18 5.51
C THR A 12 -17.23 12.87 5.01
N ASP A 13 -16.07 12.58 5.61
CA ASP A 13 -14.81 13.19 5.16
C ASP A 13 -14.49 12.70 3.74
N ILE A 14 -13.98 13.59 2.90
CA ILE A 14 -13.53 13.24 1.55
C ILE A 14 -12.01 13.16 1.59
N PRO A 15 -11.40 11.97 1.38
CA PRO A 15 -9.96 11.87 1.24
C PRO A 15 -9.45 12.84 0.19
N SER A 16 -8.44 13.61 0.58
CA SER A 16 -7.81 14.62 -0.26
C SER A 16 -6.30 14.63 -0.03
N GLY A 17 -5.56 15.08 -1.03
CA GLY A 17 -4.10 15.04 -1.02
C GLY A 17 -3.49 15.57 -2.32
N SER A 18 -2.18 15.38 -2.46
CA SER A 18 -1.43 15.78 -3.66
C SER A 18 -1.87 15.00 -4.91
N ASP A 19 -1.85 15.67 -6.07
CA ASP A 19 -2.11 15.11 -7.41
C ASP A 19 -3.55 14.62 -7.68
N GLY A 20 -4.56 15.18 -7.01
CA GLY A 20 -5.96 14.94 -7.38
C GLY A 20 -6.45 13.52 -7.09
N ILE A 21 -6.01 12.91 -5.97
CA ILE A 21 -6.60 11.65 -5.50
C ILE A 21 -8.11 11.80 -5.27
N ASN A 22 -8.86 10.74 -5.56
CA ASN A 22 -10.31 10.69 -5.31
C ASN A 22 -11.06 11.85 -6.00
N GLY A 23 -10.74 12.11 -7.28
CA GLY A 23 -11.40 13.14 -8.08
C GLY A 23 -12.90 12.89 -8.27
N GLU A 24 -13.34 11.66 -8.02
CA GLU A 24 -14.73 11.22 -7.99
C GLU A 24 -15.49 11.72 -6.74
N GLY A 25 -14.77 12.11 -5.68
CA GLY A 25 -15.36 12.67 -4.48
C GLY A 25 -15.99 11.65 -3.53
N TYR A 26 -15.55 10.39 -3.56
CA TYR A 26 -16.02 9.37 -2.62
C TYR A 26 -15.70 9.77 -1.18
N THR A 27 -16.64 9.56 -0.27
CA THR A 27 -16.38 9.78 1.16
C THR A 27 -15.57 8.63 1.75
N TYR A 28 -14.94 8.87 2.90
CA TYR A 28 -14.26 7.84 3.66
C TYR A 28 -15.21 6.71 4.03
N GLY A 29 -16.47 7.01 4.38
CA GLY A 29 -17.50 6.01 4.65
C GLY A 29 -17.74 5.09 3.46
N GLN A 30 -17.65 5.59 2.22
CA GLN A 30 -17.72 4.74 1.03
C GLN A 30 -16.44 3.93 0.85
N LEU A 31 -15.28 4.60 0.89
CA LEU A 31 -13.99 3.97 0.58
C LEU A 31 -13.52 2.98 1.64
N ARG A 32 -13.89 3.16 2.90
CA ARG A 32 -13.55 2.18 3.95
C ARG A 32 -14.31 0.88 3.77
N HIS A 33 -15.49 0.88 3.15
CA HIS A 33 -16.27 -0.32 2.85
C HIS A 33 -16.01 -0.88 1.44
N GLN A 34 -15.58 -0.02 0.51
CA GLN A 34 -15.21 -0.38 -0.86
C GLN A 34 -13.84 0.25 -1.22
N PRO A 35 -12.72 -0.26 -0.67
CA PRO A 35 -11.41 0.35 -0.88
C PRO A 35 -10.94 0.45 -2.33
N ILE A 36 -11.33 -0.52 -3.16
CA ILE A 36 -11.16 -0.49 -4.61
C ILE A 36 -12.52 -0.19 -5.23
N ILE A 37 -12.68 1.06 -5.68
CA ILE A 37 -13.93 1.59 -6.25
C ILE A 37 -14.34 0.88 -7.54
N ALA A 38 -15.61 1.02 -7.91
CA ALA A 38 -16.19 0.30 -9.04
C ALA A 38 -15.49 0.61 -10.37
N GLU A 39 -15.13 1.87 -10.59
CA GLU A 39 -14.43 2.36 -11.78
C GLU A 39 -13.04 1.72 -11.91
N VAL A 40 -12.33 1.59 -10.77
CA VAL A 40 -11.04 0.90 -10.72
C VAL A 40 -11.23 -0.60 -10.96
N LEU A 41 -12.23 -1.24 -10.35
CA LEU A 41 -12.51 -2.64 -10.63
C LEU A 41 -12.76 -2.87 -12.13
N GLN A 42 -13.60 -2.06 -12.76
CA GLN A 42 -13.99 -2.21 -14.17
C GLN A 42 -12.78 -2.21 -15.13
N ARG A 43 -11.74 -1.40 -14.87
CA ARG A 43 -10.54 -1.33 -15.71
C ARG A 43 -9.50 -2.43 -15.47
N ILE A 44 -9.62 -3.24 -14.40
CA ILE A 44 -8.67 -4.33 -14.15
C ILE A 44 -8.91 -5.44 -15.17
N THR A 45 -7.89 -5.69 -15.99
CA THR A 45 -7.88 -6.74 -17.03
C THR A 45 -7.13 -7.99 -16.58
N HIS A 46 -6.15 -7.86 -15.68
CA HIS A 46 -5.40 -9.01 -15.19
C HIS A 46 -6.20 -9.81 -14.15
N PRO A 47 -6.47 -11.11 -14.37
CA PRO A 47 -7.40 -11.88 -13.55
C PRO A 47 -6.96 -12.00 -12.08
N ILE A 48 -5.66 -12.21 -11.84
CA ILE A 48 -5.13 -12.30 -10.47
C ILE A 48 -5.17 -10.94 -9.76
N ALA A 49 -4.99 -9.84 -10.50
CA ALA A 49 -5.08 -8.51 -9.93
C ALA A 49 -6.55 -8.19 -9.55
N ARG A 50 -7.50 -8.60 -10.40
CA ARG A 50 -8.94 -8.51 -10.14
C ARG A 50 -9.29 -9.26 -8.85
N GLN A 51 -8.86 -10.50 -8.73
CA GLN A 51 -9.09 -11.31 -7.53
C GLN A 51 -8.54 -10.62 -6.28
N MET A 52 -7.30 -10.11 -6.32
CA MET A 52 -6.70 -9.42 -5.17
C MET A 52 -7.46 -8.15 -4.77
N ALA A 53 -8.00 -7.40 -5.74
CA ALA A 53 -8.84 -6.23 -5.48
C ALA A 53 -10.19 -6.62 -4.85
N GLU A 54 -10.82 -7.67 -5.35
CA GLU A 54 -12.07 -8.21 -4.82
C GLU A 54 -11.89 -8.75 -3.40
N GLU A 55 -10.79 -9.45 -3.10
CA GLU A 55 -10.44 -9.88 -1.75
C GLU A 55 -10.25 -8.71 -0.78
N CYS A 56 -9.66 -7.60 -1.24
CA CYS A 56 -9.54 -6.38 -0.45
C CYS A 56 -10.92 -5.79 -0.12
N ASN A 57 -11.80 -5.70 -1.12
CA ASN A 57 -13.15 -5.20 -0.93
C ASN A 57 -13.97 -6.12 -0.02
N GLU A 58 -13.89 -7.43 -0.21
CA GLU A 58 -14.64 -8.40 0.59
C GLU A 58 -14.27 -8.31 2.07
N ARG A 59 -12.97 -8.20 2.37
CA ARG A 59 -12.48 -8.02 3.74
C ARG A 59 -13.10 -6.81 4.44
N ASN A 60 -13.37 -5.75 3.68
CA ASN A 60 -13.77 -4.46 4.23
C ASN A 60 -15.28 -4.18 4.09
N ARG A 61 -16.02 -4.99 3.32
CA ARG A 61 -17.42 -4.73 2.94
C ARG A 61 -18.35 -4.49 4.12
N ARG A 62 -18.27 -5.33 5.17
CA ARG A 62 -19.25 -5.32 6.27
C ARG A 62 -18.91 -4.31 7.37
N GLU A 63 -17.70 -4.37 7.91
CA GLU A 63 -17.31 -3.54 9.06
C GLU A 63 -16.63 -2.24 8.65
N GLY A 64 -16.10 -2.19 7.42
CA GLY A 64 -15.29 -1.09 6.92
C GLY A 64 -13.91 -1.08 7.56
N PHE A 65 -12.91 -0.70 6.78
CA PHE A 65 -11.58 -0.40 7.31
C PHE A 65 -11.68 0.68 8.40
N MET A 66 -10.94 0.49 9.50
CA MET A 66 -10.75 1.52 10.50
C MET A 66 -9.27 1.87 10.54
N MET A 67 -8.93 3.12 10.24
CA MET A 67 -7.54 3.56 10.35
C MET A 67 -7.10 3.50 11.81
N TYR A 68 -5.89 3.00 12.03
CA TYR A 68 -5.26 2.95 13.34
C TYR A 68 -3.76 3.16 13.22
N LYS A 69 -3.15 3.49 14.35
CA LYS A 69 -1.70 3.61 14.51
C LYS A 69 -1.17 2.46 15.36
N ILE A 70 0.04 2.02 15.03
CA ILE A 70 0.87 1.14 15.86
C ILE A 70 2.09 1.95 16.25
N ASP A 71 2.31 2.14 17.55
CA ASP A 71 3.44 2.89 18.10
C ASP A 71 3.60 4.29 17.47
N GLY A 72 2.47 4.93 17.14
CA GLY A 72 2.41 6.30 16.58
C GLY A 72 2.37 6.38 15.06
N GLU A 73 2.61 5.27 14.34
CA GLU A 73 2.65 5.23 12.87
C GLU A 73 1.38 4.59 12.30
N TYR A 74 0.83 5.16 11.22
CA TYR A 74 -0.38 4.64 10.57
C TYR A 74 -0.14 3.25 9.98
N SER A 75 -1.10 2.35 10.20
CA SER A 75 -1.07 1.00 9.66
C SER A 75 -2.19 0.80 8.64
N PHE A 76 -1.80 0.30 7.47
CA PHE A 76 -2.70 0.08 6.34
C PHE A 76 -2.99 -1.40 6.09
N GLU A 77 -2.66 -2.29 7.03
CA GLU A 77 -2.76 -3.74 6.85
C GLU A 77 -4.16 -4.17 6.39
N GLY A 78 -5.21 -3.57 6.95
CA GLY A 78 -6.61 -3.85 6.56
C GLY A 78 -6.92 -3.52 5.10
N LEU A 79 -6.20 -2.56 4.51
CA LEU A 79 -6.34 -2.13 3.11
C LEU A 79 -5.37 -2.83 2.15
N ARG A 80 -4.60 -3.81 2.62
CA ARG A 80 -3.67 -4.54 1.75
C ARG A 80 -4.38 -5.19 0.57
N VAL A 81 -3.85 -4.94 -0.63
CA VAL A 81 -4.20 -5.63 -1.87
C VAL A 81 -3.04 -6.56 -2.24
N GLY A 82 -3.32 -7.83 -2.55
CA GLY A 82 -2.26 -8.79 -2.92
C GLY A 82 -1.26 -9.09 -1.81
N PRO A 83 -0.06 -9.64 -2.10
CA PRO A 83 0.83 -10.26 -1.12
C PRO A 83 1.46 -9.28 -0.12
N LYS A 84 1.85 -9.81 1.04
CA LYS A 84 2.69 -9.15 2.04
C LYS A 84 4.11 -9.71 1.95
N VAL A 85 5.07 -8.88 1.55
CA VAL A 85 6.45 -9.28 1.28
C VAL A 85 7.37 -8.76 2.38
N ARG A 86 8.23 -9.61 2.93
CA ARG A 86 9.18 -9.20 3.97
C ARG A 86 10.27 -8.33 3.35
N ILE A 87 10.58 -7.20 3.97
CA ILE A 87 11.68 -6.31 3.56
C ILE A 87 12.96 -6.64 4.35
N PRO A 88 14.15 -6.33 3.81
CA PRO A 88 15.42 -6.65 4.46
C PRO A 88 15.57 -6.00 5.84
N SER A 89 16.41 -6.62 6.68
CA SER A 89 16.93 -5.95 7.88
C SER A 89 17.89 -4.81 7.49
N LYS A 90 18.26 -3.91 8.42
CA LYS A 90 19.26 -2.85 8.13
C LYS A 90 20.59 -3.44 7.63
N ALA A 91 21.06 -4.53 8.23
CA ALA A 91 22.28 -5.21 7.80
C ALA A 91 22.15 -5.80 6.39
N SER A 92 21.04 -6.48 6.11
CA SER A 92 20.76 -7.05 4.78
C SER A 92 20.59 -5.96 3.71
N LEU A 93 19.96 -4.83 4.06
CA LEU A 93 19.78 -3.68 3.20
C LEU A 93 21.12 -3.04 2.84
N LEU A 94 22.02 -2.85 3.81
CA LEU A 94 23.37 -2.34 3.57
C LEU A 94 24.18 -3.27 2.65
N ALA A 95 24.03 -4.58 2.81
CA ALA A 95 24.65 -5.54 1.90
C ALA A 95 24.06 -5.45 0.48
N MET A 96 22.74 -5.29 0.34
CA MET A 96 22.07 -5.12 -0.96
C MET A 96 22.40 -3.80 -1.65
N LEU A 97 22.75 -2.76 -0.89
CA LEU A 97 23.19 -1.47 -1.44
C LEU A 97 24.58 -1.55 -2.08
N ASP A 98 25.40 -2.55 -1.72
CA ASP A 98 26.73 -2.78 -2.32
C ASP A 98 27.59 -1.50 -2.42
N GLY A 99 27.71 -0.79 -1.30
CA GLY A 99 28.48 0.46 -1.20
C GLY A 99 27.74 1.72 -1.68
N GLN A 100 26.50 1.62 -2.19
CA GLN A 100 25.65 2.77 -2.45
C GLN A 100 25.18 3.46 -1.17
N GLU A 101 24.85 4.75 -1.29
CA GLU A 101 24.38 5.56 -0.17
C GLU A 101 23.06 5.03 0.40
N LEU A 102 22.95 5.00 1.74
CA LEU A 102 21.72 4.72 2.46
C LEU A 102 20.79 5.94 2.43
N ASN A 103 20.10 6.13 1.29
CA ASN A 103 19.13 7.21 1.11
C ASN A 103 17.73 6.67 0.75
N ALA A 104 16.74 7.56 0.75
CA ALA A 104 15.33 7.16 0.56
C ALA A 104 15.07 6.54 -0.81
N THR A 105 15.78 7.02 -1.83
CA THR A 105 15.64 6.55 -3.21
C THR A 105 16.15 5.13 -3.33
N ASN A 106 17.37 4.84 -2.87
CA ASN A 106 17.97 3.52 -2.99
C ASN A 106 17.21 2.47 -2.18
N ILE A 107 16.76 2.85 -0.97
CA ILE A 107 15.93 1.97 -0.13
C ILE A 107 14.64 1.59 -0.87
N ARG A 108 13.90 2.58 -1.38
CA ARG A 108 12.64 2.33 -2.10
C ARG A 108 12.85 1.54 -3.37
N THR A 109 13.94 1.76 -4.10
CA THR A 109 14.28 0.96 -5.29
C THR A 109 14.36 -0.53 -4.93
N ILE A 110 15.06 -0.88 -3.84
CA ILE A 110 15.18 -2.27 -3.38
C ILE A 110 13.83 -2.80 -2.92
N THR A 111 13.15 -2.12 -2.00
CA THR A 111 11.91 -2.64 -1.40
C THR A 111 10.77 -2.72 -2.40
N TYR A 112 10.66 -1.77 -3.33
CA TYR A 112 9.62 -1.78 -4.36
C TYR A 112 9.89 -2.88 -5.39
N ASN A 113 11.16 -3.15 -5.71
CA ASN A 113 11.50 -4.28 -6.58
C ASN A 113 11.11 -5.62 -5.95
N LEU A 114 11.34 -5.81 -4.64
CA LEU A 114 10.91 -7.05 -3.95
C LEU A 114 9.40 -7.29 -4.09
N LEU A 115 8.58 -6.25 -3.93
CA LEU A 115 7.13 -6.36 -4.14
C LEU A 115 6.80 -6.68 -5.60
N ARG A 116 7.41 -5.97 -6.54
CA ARG A 116 7.14 -6.13 -7.98
C ARG A 116 7.58 -7.50 -8.50
N GLU A 117 8.67 -8.05 -8.00
CA GLU A 117 9.15 -9.41 -8.34
C GLU A 117 8.16 -10.48 -7.85
N GLU A 118 7.69 -10.38 -6.61
CA GLU A 118 6.68 -11.32 -6.10
C GLU A 118 5.36 -11.21 -6.86
N LEU A 119 4.95 -10.00 -7.24
CA LEU A 119 3.77 -9.79 -8.08
C LEU A 119 3.97 -10.33 -9.49
N ALA A 120 5.11 -10.07 -10.14
CA ALA A 120 5.46 -10.60 -11.45
C ALA A 120 5.40 -12.13 -11.47
N ARG A 121 5.96 -12.78 -10.44
CA ARG A 121 5.89 -14.24 -10.26
C ARG A 121 4.45 -14.74 -10.15
N ARG A 122 3.59 -14.05 -9.39
CA ARG A 122 2.18 -14.42 -9.23
C ARG A 122 1.37 -14.18 -10.49
N TYR A 123 1.61 -13.06 -11.18
CA TYR A 123 0.90 -12.68 -12.40
C TYR A 123 1.37 -13.48 -13.61
N GLY A 124 2.58 -14.06 -13.58
CA GLY A 124 3.20 -14.66 -14.76
C GLY A 124 3.63 -13.60 -15.77
N THR A 125 4.05 -12.42 -15.29
CA THR A 125 4.43 -11.25 -16.10
C THR A 125 5.86 -10.81 -15.80
N THR A 126 6.34 -9.78 -16.49
CA THR A 126 7.59 -9.09 -16.12
C THR A 126 7.40 -8.20 -14.88
N VAL A 127 8.53 -7.83 -14.25
CA VAL A 127 8.57 -6.85 -13.13
C VAL A 127 8.01 -5.49 -13.55
N GLN A 128 8.28 -5.07 -14.79
CA GLN A 128 7.78 -3.82 -15.34
C GLN A 128 6.26 -3.85 -15.50
N GLU A 129 5.71 -4.93 -16.07
CA GLU A 129 4.27 -5.11 -16.20
C GLU A 129 3.57 -5.20 -14.84
N ALA A 130 4.18 -5.90 -13.86
CA ALA A 130 3.66 -5.92 -12.51
C ALA A 130 3.60 -4.51 -11.90
N GLY A 131 4.64 -3.68 -12.12
CA GLY A 131 4.63 -2.26 -11.74
C GLY A 131 3.49 -1.47 -12.41
N ASN A 132 3.25 -1.70 -13.70
CA ASN A 132 2.15 -1.06 -14.43
C ASN A 132 0.77 -1.50 -13.91
N ILE A 133 0.60 -2.77 -13.53
CA ILE A 133 -0.66 -3.27 -12.95
C ILE A 133 -0.97 -2.56 -11.62
N ILE A 134 0.03 -2.35 -10.76
CA ILE A 134 -0.14 -1.66 -9.46
C ILE A 134 -0.73 -0.24 -9.67
N GLY A 135 -0.10 0.57 -10.53
CA GLY A 135 -0.53 1.95 -10.73
C GLY A 135 -1.75 2.09 -11.65
N ASN A 136 -1.67 1.50 -12.84
CA ASN A 136 -2.59 1.81 -13.93
C ASN A 136 -3.90 1.02 -13.84
N GLN A 137 -3.86 -0.21 -13.32
CA GLN A 137 -5.06 -1.02 -13.17
C GLN A 137 -5.65 -0.90 -11.77
N LEU A 138 -4.81 -1.07 -10.73
CA LEU A 138 -5.29 -1.18 -9.34
C LEU A 138 -5.43 0.15 -8.60
N ASP A 139 -4.94 1.27 -9.14
CA ASP A 139 -4.84 2.55 -8.41
C ASP A 139 -4.20 2.40 -7.03
N CYS A 140 -3.13 1.60 -6.94
CA CYS A 140 -2.46 1.31 -5.70
C CYS A 140 -1.04 1.90 -5.66
N ALA A 141 -0.49 1.99 -4.46
CA ALA A 141 0.91 2.33 -4.21
C ALA A 141 1.56 1.24 -3.34
N PRO A 142 2.85 0.92 -3.57
CA PRO A 142 3.66 0.19 -2.61
C PRO A 142 3.76 0.97 -1.30
N HIS A 143 3.56 0.29 -0.18
CA HIS A 143 3.62 0.82 1.17
C HIS A 143 4.53 -0.04 2.04
N GLU A 144 5.55 0.58 2.61
CA GLU A 144 6.51 -0.05 3.52
C GLU A 144 6.03 0.15 4.96
N ASP A 145 5.54 -0.92 5.57
CA ASP A 145 4.99 -0.94 6.92
C ASP A 145 6.11 -1.11 7.96
N ILE A 146 5.91 -0.49 9.13
CA ILE A 146 6.88 -0.51 10.23
C ILE A 146 7.18 -1.93 10.74
N SER A 147 6.28 -2.89 10.54
CA SER A 147 6.48 -4.30 10.91
C SER A 147 7.52 -5.04 10.03
N GLY A 148 8.14 -4.35 9.06
CA GLY A 148 9.18 -4.96 8.22
C GLY A 148 8.61 -5.68 7.00
N TYR A 149 7.53 -5.15 6.43
CA TYR A 149 6.91 -5.68 5.23
C TYR A 149 6.57 -4.58 4.25
N ILE A 150 6.48 -4.95 2.97
CA ILE A 150 5.93 -4.13 1.91
C ILE A 150 4.73 -4.83 1.29
N PHE A 151 3.71 -4.05 0.99
CA PHE A 151 2.52 -4.49 0.26
C PHE A 151 1.90 -3.30 -0.46
N MET A 152 0.95 -3.55 -1.35
CA MET A 152 0.25 -2.46 -2.03
C MET A 152 -1.05 -2.09 -1.31
N VAL A 153 -1.38 -0.81 -1.33
CA VAL A 153 -2.58 -0.21 -0.72
C VAL A 153 -3.22 0.79 -1.69
N PRO A 154 -4.54 1.05 -1.60
CA PRO A 154 -5.21 2.04 -2.44
C PRO A 154 -4.59 3.43 -2.33
N ASN A 155 -4.45 4.14 -3.45
CA ASN A 155 -3.83 5.47 -3.49
C ASN A 155 -4.55 6.51 -2.64
N TRP A 156 -5.88 6.46 -2.58
CA TRP A 156 -6.66 7.38 -1.73
C TRP A 156 -6.21 7.30 -0.26
N ALA A 157 -5.93 6.10 0.24
CA ALA A 157 -5.49 5.92 1.62
C ALA A 157 -4.02 6.30 1.78
N HIS A 158 -3.16 5.83 0.88
CA HIS A 158 -1.71 6.07 0.95
C HIS A 158 -1.36 7.56 0.93
N LYS A 159 -2.06 8.36 0.14
CA LYS A 159 -1.80 9.81 0.04
C LYS A 159 -2.49 10.62 1.13
N TRP A 160 -3.59 10.15 1.69
CA TRP A 160 -4.31 10.87 2.74
C TRP A 160 -3.63 10.75 4.10
N PHE A 161 -3.12 9.57 4.46
CA PHE A 161 -2.47 9.33 5.74
C PHE A 161 -0.93 9.38 5.63
N ARG A 162 -0.36 10.55 5.93
CA ARG A 162 1.09 10.73 5.98
C ARG A 162 1.68 10.00 7.19
N HIS A 163 2.73 9.22 6.97
CA HIS A 163 3.43 8.45 8.00
C HIS A 163 4.94 8.54 7.79
N ASN A 164 5.73 8.39 8.86
CA ASN A 164 7.19 8.27 8.74
C ASN A 164 7.49 6.81 8.39
N GLY A 165 7.33 6.44 7.12
CA GLY A 165 7.50 5.05 6.68
C GLY A 165 8.88 4.47 6.94
N TYR A 166 9.04 3.16 6.68
CA TYR A 166 10.25 2.36 6.89
C TYR A 166 11.61 3.06 6.62
N VAL A 167 11.68 3.90 5.59
CA VAL A 167 12.85 4.71 5.25
C VAL A 167 13.34 5.55 6.43
N SER A 168 12.45 6.13 7.23
CA SER A 168 12.79 6.94 8.42
C SER A 168 13.58 6.11 9.44
N ARG A 169 13.10 4.90 9.74
CA ARG A 169 13.74 3.94 10.68
C ARG A 169 15.08 3.43 10.17
N MET A 170 15.24 3.27 8.86
CA MET A 170 16.52 2.81 8.31
C MET A 170 17.60 3.88 8.38
N LYS A 171 17.19 5.16 8.36
CA LYS A 171 18.10 6.31 8.45
C LYS A 171 18.45 6.72 9.88
N SER A 172 17.64 6.36 10.87
CA SER A 172 18.02 6.43 12.30
C SER A 172 19.06 5.38 12.66
#